data_AF-A0A7C1F746-F1
#
_entry.id   AF-A0A7C1F746-F1
#
_cell.length_a   1.000
_cell.length_b   1.000
_cell.length_c   1.000
_cell.angle_alpha   90.00
_cell.angle_beta   90.00
_cell.angle_gamma   90.00
#
_symmetry.space_group_name_H-M   'P 1'
#
loop_
_entity.id
_entity.type
_entity.pdbx_description
1 polymer ?
#
loop_
_entity_poly.entity_id
_entity_poly.type
_entity_poly.pdbx_seq_one_letter_code
_entity_poly.pdbx_strand_id
1 'polypeptide(L)'
;MRFNTDPSFVGVPALIEQHRKQIADFESWAANRQWMQFHLNHYDWWAFPISFRSSYGKRYTVYEGEIHAMNQQSEFVVRHRRGIELLALSWGWDVHHSDFIEHPDTDQAWQHWTVRLYKAAWSAQLFSHMDLFESLKTYALWLMKRGEDFSYGGHDLSWLFTGGNPPTG
;
A
#
# COMPACT_ATOMS: atom_id res chain seq x y z
N MET A 1 17.04 10.46 -13.53
CA MET A 1 15.72 10.20 -12.92
C MET A 1 14.84 9.64 -14.02
N ARG A 2 14.34 8.41 -13.89
CA ARG A 2 13.48 7.78 -14.91
C ARG A 2 12.04 8.21 -14.66
N PHE A 3 11.30 8.36 -15.75
CA PHE A 3 9.88 8.73 -15.77
C PHE A 3 9.08 7.67 -16.52
N ASN A 4 7.78 7.63 -16.26
CA ASN A 4 6.88 6.75 -16.96
C ASN A 4 6.47 7.37 -18.29
N THR A 5 7.11 6.90 -19.37
CA THR A 5 6.87 7.36 -20.75
C THR A 5 5.80 6.56 -21.49
N ASP A 6 5.09 5.65 -20.80
CA ASP A 6 4.03 4.86 -21.41
C ASP A 6 2.83 5.76 -21.76
N PRO A 7 2.27 5.69 -22.98
CA PRO A 7 1.15 6.54 -23.39
C PRO A 7 -0.13 6.30 -22.58
N SER A 8 -0.23 5.17 -21.86
CA SER A 8 -1.35 4.87 -20.96
C SER A 8 -1.20 5.45 -19.56
N PHE A 9 -0.04 6.05 -19.22
CA PHE A 9 0.17 6.65 -17.90
C PHE A 9 -0.82 7.77 -17.66
N VAL A 10 -1.50 7.75 -16.51
CA VAL A 10 -2.53 8.76 -16.19
C VAL A 10 -1.96 10.16 -15.94
N GLY A 11 -0.66 10.26 -15.70
CA GLY A 11 -0.02 11.51 -15.30
C GLY A 11 -0.11 11.75 -13.79
N VAL A 12 0.90 12.42 -13.24
CA VAL A 12 0.99 12.73 -11.80
C VAL A 12 -0.25 13.46 -11.26
N PRO A 13 -0.80 14.51 -11.93
CA PRO A 13 -1.96 15.22 -11.39
C PRO A 13 -3.21 14.33 -11.25
N ALA A 14 -3.49 13.49 -12.25
CA ALA A 14 -4.64 12.59 -12.22
C ALA A 14 -4.46 11.48 -11.18
N LEU A 15 -3.24 10.95 -11.05
CA LEU A 15 -2.91 9.94 -10.02
C LEU A 15 -3.12 10.52 -8.60
N ILE A 16 -2.64 11.73 -8.34
CA ILE A 16 -2.83 12.40 -7.04
C ILE A 16 -4.31 12.62 -6.76
N GLU A 17 -5.09 13.07 -7.74
CA GLU A 17 -6.53 13.29 -7.54
C GLU A 17 -7.28 11.98 -7.28
N GLN A 18 -6.92 10.90 -7.97
CA GLN A 18 -7.51 9.58 -7.73
C GLN A 18 -7.11 9.02 -6.36
N HIS A 19 -5.85 9.20 -5.96
CA HIS A 19 -5.37 8.88 -4.62
C HIS A 19 -6.16 9.65 -3.56
N ARG A 20 -6.32 10.96 -3.73
CA ARG A 20 -7.06 11.83 -2.79
C ARG A 20 -8.49 11.35 -2.58
N LYS A 21 -9.21 11.00 -3.66
CA LYS A 21 -10.57 10.44 -3.58
C LYS A 21 -10.58 9.12 -2.79
N GLN A 22 -9.62 8.25 -3.06
CA GLN A 22 -9.54 6.97 -2.37
C GLN A 22 -9.26 7.10 -0.88
N ILE A 23 -8.40 8.03 -0.47
CA ILE A 23 -8.14 8.26 0.97
C ILE A 23 -9.37 8.85 1.65
N ALA A 24 -10.13 9.71 0.95
CA ALA A 24 -11.42 10.19 1.47
C ALA A 24 -12.43 9.03 1.66
N ASP A 25 -12.45 8.06 0.74
CA ASP A 25 -13.26 6.84 0.91
C ASP A 25 -12.79 6.03 2.13
N PHE A 26 -11.48 5.85 2.32
CA PHE A 26 -10.94 5.15 3.50
C PHE A 26 -11.33 5.84 4.81
N GLU A 27 -11.21 7.17 4.86
CA GLU A 27 -11.61 7.98 6.02
C GLU A 27 -13.09 7.80 6.31
N SER A 28 -13.93 7.83 5.28
CA SER A 28 -15.38 7.59 5.38
C SER A 28 -15.68 6.18 5.89
N TRP A 29 -15.04 5.15 5.32
CA TRP A 29 -15.26 3.76 5.73
C TRP A 29 -14.85 3.53 7.18
N ALA A 30 -13.68 4.02 7.60
CA ALA A 30 -13.21 3.90 8.97
C ALA A 30 -14.12 4.66 9.96
N ALA A 31 -14.55 5.88 9.62
CA ALA A 31 -15.46 6.67 10.45
C ALA A 31 -16.82 5.98 10.65
N ASN A 32 -17.27 5.23 9.64
CA ASN A 32 -18.53 4.48 9.68
C ASN A 32 -18.36 3.01 10.09
N ARG A 33 -17.16 2.58 10.53
CA ARG A 33 -16.85 1.19 10.92
C ARG A 33 -17.15 0.17 9.81
N GLN A 34 -17.02 0.59 8.55
CA GLN A 34 -17.28 -0.20 7.35
C GLN A 34 -16.01 -0.93 6.89
N TRP A 35 -15.38 -1.68 7.79
CA TRP A 35 -14.07 -2.29 7.54
C TRP A 35 -14.06 -3.27 6.36
N MET A 36 -15.17 -3.96 6.12
CA MET A 36 -15.36 -4.80 4.92
C MET A 36 -15.14 -4.05 3.60
N GLN A 37 -15.36 -2.74 3.53
CA GLN A 37 -15.12 -1.96 2.31
C GLN A 37 -13.64 -1.92 1.91
N PHE A 38 -12.73 -1.94 2.88
CA PHE A 38 -11.30 -2.08 2.58
C PHE A 38 -11.03 -3.40 1.86
N HIS A 39 -11.76 -4.47 2.18
CA HIS A 39 -11.48 -5.82 1.68
C HIS A 39 -12.13 -6.10 0.33
N LEU A 40 -13.27 -5.47 0.03
CA LEU A 40 -14.04 -5.71 -1.20
C LEU A 40 -13.65 -4.82 -2.38
N ASN A 41 -13.06 -3.65 -2.14
CA ASN A 41 -12.78 -2.68 -3.20
C ASN A 41 -11.39 -2.89 -3.82
N HIS A 42 -11.26 -2.51 -5.09
CA HIS A 42 -9.99 -2.54 -5.82
C HIS A 42 -9.42 -1.13 -5.92
N TYR A 43 -8.35 -0.85 -5.20
CA TYR A 43 -7.75 0.48 -5.17
C TYR A 43 -6.23 0.50 -5.15
N ASP A 44 -5.60 -0.67 -4.99
CA ASP A 44 -4.20 -0.74 -4.58
C ASP A 44 -3.25 0.07 -5.47
N TRP A 45 -3.55 0.17 -6.77
CA TRP A 45 -2.67 0.82 -7.74
C TRP A 45 -2.61 2.33 -7.65
N TRP A 46 -3.71 3.00 -7.27
CA TRP A 46 -3.72 4.45 -7.06
C TRP A 46 -3.64 4.83 -5.58
N ALA A 47 -4.05 3.94 -4.68
CA ALA A 47 -3.84 4.12 -3.24
C ALA A 47 -2.36 3.96 -2.87
N PHE A 48 -1.68 2.95 -3.44
CA PHE A 48 -0.29 2.58 -3.14
C PHE A 48 0.50 2.41 -4.45
N PRO A 49 0.79 3.52 -5.16
CA PRO A 49 1.52 3.45 -6.42
C PRO A 49 2.92 2.88 -6.21
N ILE A 50 3.34 1.99 -7.12
CA ILE A 50 4.63 1.29 -7.06
C ILE A 50 5.33 1.26 -8.42
N SER A 51 6.62 0.90 -8.41
CA SER A 51 7.49 0.83 -9.60
C SER A 51 7.33 -0.43 -10.47
N PHE A 52 6.32 -1.25 -10.20
CA PHE A 52 6.00 -2.44 -11.00
C PHE A 52 4.80 -2.21 -11.93
N ARG A 53 4.74 -3.01 -13.00
CA ARG A 53 3.58 -3.04 -13.90
C ARG A 53 2.36 -3.59 -13.17
N SER A 54 1.22 -2.97 -13.44
CA SER A 54 -0.09 -3.39 -12.96
C SER A 54 -0.80 -4.33 -13.92
N SER A 55 -1.93 -4.91 -13.49
CA SER A 55 -2.91 -5.51 -14.40
C SER A 55 -3.46 -4.50 -15.42
N TYR A 56 -3.40 -3.20 -15.10
CA TYR A 56 -3.67 -2.08 -16.02
C TYR A 56 -2.43 -1.65 -16.82
N GLY A 57 -1.41 -2.50 -16.94
CA GLY A 57 -0.15 -2.15 -17.58
C GLY A 57 0.63 -1.12 -16.76
N LYS A 58 1.18 -0.09 -17.43
CA LYS A 58 1.96 0.97 -16.79
C LYS A 58 1.12 2.18 -16.39
N ARG A 59 -0.22 2.08 -16.47
CA ARG A 59 -1.16 3.18 -16.21
C ARG A 59 -0.94 3.92 -14.89
N TYR A 60 -0.56 3.20 -13.83
CA TYR A 60 -0.33 3.75 -12.48
C TYR A 60 1.10 3.52 -11.97
N THR A 61 1.99 3.00 -12.82
CA THR A 61 3.38 2.75 -12.42
C THR A 61 4.11 4.07 -12.23
N VAL A 62 4.84 4.20 -11.13
CA VAL A 62 5.63 5.39 -10.81
C VAL A 62 7.12 5.04 -10.76
N TYR A 63 7.96 5.88 -11.34
CA TYR A 63 9.42 5.81 -11.22
C TYR A 63 9.94 6.99 -10.41
N GLU A 64 11.27 7.18 -10.35
CA GLU A 64 11.86 8.19 -9.46
C GLU A 64 11.37 9.61 -9.81
N GLY A 65 11.04 9.85 -11.08
CA GLY A 65 10.46 11.09 -11.58
C GLY A 65 9.12 11.44 -10.97
N GLU A 66 8.18 10.51 -11.07
CA GLU A 66 6.83 10.68 -10.52
C GLU A 66 6.86 10.72 -8.99
N ILE A 67 7.65 9.84 -8.35
CA ILE A 67 7.81 9.80 -6.90
C ILE A 67 8.35 11.15 -6.39
N HIS A 68 9.38 11.70 -7.04
CA HIS A 68 9.92 13.00 -6.69
C HIS A 68 8.86 14.11 -6.80
N ALA A 69 8.14 14.17 -7.91
CA ALA A 69 7.10 15.17 -8.15
C ALA A 69 5.93 15.07 -7.14
N MET A 70 5.50 13.85 -6.81
CA MET A 70 4.45 13.59 -5.83
C MET A 70 4.90 13.97 -4.41
N ASN A 71 6.16 13.71 -4.05
CA ASN A 71 6.73 14.11 -2.75
C ASN A 71 6.85 15.63 -2.57
N GLN A 72 6.84 16.42 -3.66
CA GLN A 72 6.77 17.88 -3.55
C GLN A 72 5.36 18.38 -3.17
N GLN A 73 4.34 17.51 -3.20
CA GLN A 73 2.96 17.85 -2.84
C GLN A 73 2.71 17.42 -1.38
N SER A 74 2.83 18.36 -0.43
CA SER A 74 2.71 18.06 1.00
C SER A 74 1.40 17.37 1.37
N GLU A 75 0.29 17.75 0.74
CA GLU A 75 -1.01 17.10 0.96
C GLU A 75 -1.02 15.64 0.52
N PHE A 76 -0.35 15.31 -0.58
CA PHE A 76 -0.24 13.92 -1.03
C PHE A 76 0.54 13.09 0.00
N VAL A 77 1.68 13.60 0.50
CA VAL A 77 2.51 12.89 1.50
C VAL A 77 1.71 12.58 2.77
N VAL A 78 0.97 13.57 3.29
CA VAL A 78 0.13 13.39 4.49
C VAL A 78 -0.96 12.34 4.23
N ARG A 79 -1.64 12.41 3.10
CA ARG A 79 -2.72 11.48 2.74
C ARG A 79 -2.22 10.07 2.46
N HIS A 80 -1.05 9.93 1.85
CA HIS A 80 -0.47 8.63 1.55
C HIS A 80 -0.14 7.88 2.85
N ARG A 81 0.48 8.56 3.82
CA ARG A 81 0.68 8.02 5.17
C ARG A 81 -0.64 7.63 5.82
N ARG A 82 -1.63 8.53 5.79
CA ARG A 82 -2.96 8.25 6.34
C ARG A 82 -3.63 7.03 5.70
N GLY A 83 -3.48 6.86 4.39
CA GLY A 83 -4.00 5.71 3.66
C GLY A 83 -3.40 4.38 4.11
N ILE A 84 -2.09 4.37 4.36
CA ILE A 84 -1.38 3.20 4.89
C ILE A 84 -1.85 2.87 6.31
N GLU A 85 -1.96 3.88 7.19
CA GLU A 85 -2.48 3.72 8.55
C GLU A 85 -3.89 3.12 8.55
N LEU A 86 -4.80 3.67 7.74
CA LEU A 86 -6.19 3.21 7.65
C LEU A 86 -6.31 1.80 7.10
N LEU A 87 -5.49 1.45 6.10
CA LEU A 87 -5.44 0.09 5.57
C LEU A 87 -4.96 -0.90 6.63
N ALA A 88 -3.87 -0.59 7.34
CA ALA A 88 -3.36 -1.45 8.40
C ALA A 88 -4.38 -1.62 9.54
N LEU A 89 -5.05 -0.53 9.91
CA LEU A 89 -6.12 -0.55 10.89
C LEU A 89 -7.30 -1.44 10.46
N SER A 90 -7.59 -1.51 9.16
CA SER A 90 -8.59 -2.45 8.62
C SER A 90 -8.22 -3.93 8.78
N TRP A 91 -6.95 -4.24 9.08
CA TRP A 91 -6.49 -5.58 9.43
C TRP A 91 -6.33 -5.80 10.94
N GLY A 92 -6.72 -4.82 11.75
CA GLY A 92 -6.53 -4.84 13.19
C GLY A 92 -5.10 -4.55 13.64
N TRP A 93 -4.29 -3.91 12.80
CA TRP A 93 -2.90 -3.54 13.10
C TRP A 93 -2.76 -2.04 13.33
N ASP A 94 -2.16 -1.65 14.45
CA ASP A 94 -1.75 -0.28 14.74
C ASP A 94 -0.29 -0.09 14.28
N VAL A 95 -0.10 0.71 13.23
CA VAL A 95 1.24 0.96 12.67
C VAL A 95 2.14 1.79 13.56
N HIS A 96 1.60 2.61 14.47
CA HIS A 96 2.38 3.45 15.35
C HIS A 96 2.96 2.66 16.52
N HIS A 97 2.20 1.70 17.03
CA HIS A 97 2.66 0.79 18.08
C HIS A 97 3.31 -0.48 17.52
N SER A 98 3.10 -0.77 16.24
CA SER A 98 3.49 -2.03 15.60
C SER A 98 2.97 -3.23 16.37
N ASP A 99 1.67 -3.18 16.69
CA ASP A 99 0.97 -4.23 17.44
C ASP A 99 -0.49 -4.34 16.98
N PHE A 100 -1.16 -5.41 17.40
CA PHE A 100 -2.58 -5.59 17.21
C PHE A 100 -3.40 -4.65 18.09
N ILE A 101 -4.52 -4.18 17.58
CA ILE A 101 -5.50 -3.46 18.40
C ILE A 101 -6.17 -4.41 19.39
N GLU A 102 -6.38 -3.98 20.64
CA GLU A 102 -6.85 -4.87 21.72
C GLU A 102 -8.30 -5.37 21.51
N HIS A 103 -9.13 -4.61 20.79
CA HIS A 103 -10.54 -4.91 20.54
C HIS A 103 -10.94 -4.56 19.11
N PRO A 104 -10.55 -5.37 18.11
CA PRO A 104 -10.91 -5.11 16.72
C PRO A 104 -12.42 -5.21 16.51
N ASP A 105 -12.96 -4.29 15.71
CA ASP A 105 -14.33 -4.43 15.21
C ASP A 105 -14.47 -5.64 14.29
N THR A 106 -15.72 -5.99 13.98
CA THR A 106 -15.99 -6.93 12.89
C THR A 106 -15.30 -6.48 11.60
N ASP A 107 -14.66 -7.43 10.93
CA ASP A 107 -13.88 -7.25 9.70
C ASP A 107 -12.57 -6.44 9.85
N GLN A 108 -12.19 -5.98 11.05
CA GLN A 108 -10.83 -5.50 11.34
C GLN A 108 -9.87 -6.68 11.58
N ALA A 109 -9.66 -7.47 10.55
CA ALA A 109 -8.86 -8.67 10.61
C ALA A 109 -8.09 -8.88 9.31
N TRP A 110 -7.05 -9.71 9.36
CA TRP A 110 -6.39 -10.18 8.15
C TRP A 110 -7.38 -10.90 7.23
N GLN A 111 -7.35 -10.58 5.94
CA GLN A 111 -8.27 -11.12 4.93
C GLN A 111 -7.50 -11.77 3.76
N HIS A 112 -6.27 -12.22 4.01
CA HIS A 112 -5.43 -12.92 3.03
C HIS A 112 -5.10 -12.10 1.76
N TRP A 113 -5.08 -10.77 1.88
CA TRP A 113 -4.71 -9.85 0.80
C TRP A 113 -3.20 -9.55 0.78
N THR A 114 -2.37 -10.58 0.65
CA THR A 114 -0.90 -10.44 0.69
C THR A 114 -0.36 -9.44 -0.33
N VAL A 115 -0.90 -9.44 -1.55
CA VAL A 115 -0.51 -8.47 -2.58
C VAL A 115 -0.79 -7.02 -2.18
N ARG A 116 -1.84 -6.77 -1.39
CA ARG A 116 -2.19 -5.43 -0.92
C ARG A 116 -1.23 -4.96 0.16
N LEU A 117 -0.89 -5.83 1.12
CA LEU A 117 0.15 -5.56 2.11
C LEU A 117 1.50 -5.28 1.45
N TYR A 118 1.89 -6.11 0.48
CA TYR A 118 3.10 -5.89 -0.32
C TYR A 118 3.11 -4.53 -1.01
N LYS A 119 2.02 -4.15 -1.71
CA LYS A 119 1.94 -2.85 -2.39
C LYS A 119 2.00 -1.68 -1.42
N ALA A 120 1.29 -1.75 -0.29
CA ALA A 120 1.31 -0.72 0.74
C ALA A 120 2.71 -0.55 1.33
N ALA A 121 3.37 -1.64 1.69
CA ALA A 121 4.74 -1.61 2.23
C ALA A 121 5.76 -1.11 1.21
N TRP A 122 5.70 -1.62 -0.03
CA TRP A 122 6.63 -1.19 -1.06
C TRP A 122 6.42 0.28 -1.43
N SER A 123 5.17 0.75 -1.49
CA SER A 123 4.87 2.16 -1.67
C SER A 123 5.39 3.00 -0.50
N ALA A 124 5.19 2.57 0.75
CA ALA A 124 5.77 3.24 1.92
C ALA A 124 7.30 3.41 1.79
N GLN A 125 8.01 2.36 1.35
CA GLN A 125 9.46 2.41 1.13
C GLN A 125 9.84 3.36 -0.01
N LEU A 126 9.16 3.27 -1.17
CA LEU A 126 9.42 4.14 -2.33
C LEU A 126 9.21 5.63 -2.00
N PHE A 127 8.20 5.95 -1.20
CA PHE A 127 7.90 7.32 -0.75
C PHE A 127 8.63 7.70 0.56
N SER A 128 9.59 6.89 1.02
CA SER A 128 10.43 7.16 2.19
C SER A 128 9.66 7.29 3.52
N HIS A 129 8.52 6.62 3.66
CA HIS A 129 7.78 6.47 4.92
C HIS A 129 8.31 5.26 5.70
N MET A 130 9.60 5.32 6.07
CA MET A 130 10.33 4.16 6.60
C MET A 130 9.75 3.63 7.92
N ASP A 131 9.19 4.50 8.75
CA ASP A 131 8.49 4.10 9.97
C ASP A 131 7.27 3.21 9.70
N LEU A 132 6.44 3.59 8.72
CA LEU A 132 5.30 2.79 8.29
C LEU A 132 5.75 1.50 7.62
N PHE A 133 6.80 1.55 6.80
CA PHE A 133 7.37 0.37 6.16
C PHE A 133 7.84 -0.68 7.19
N GLU A 134 8.62 -0.28 8.20
CA GLU A 134 9.11 -1.22 9.21
C GLU A 134 7.97 -1.79 10.06
N SER A 135 6.92 -1.01 10.33
CA SER A 135 5.72 -1.54 11.00
C SER A 135 4.98 -2.59 10.18
N LEU A 136 4.73 -2.30 8.89
CA LEU A 136 4.10 -3.26 7.97
C LEU A 136 4.95 -4.51 7.76
N LYS A 137 6.29 -4.37 7.81
CA LYS A 137 7.21 -5.49 7.75
C LYS A 137 7.11 -6.37 8.99
N THR A 138 7.03 -5.79 10.20
CA THR A 138 6.75 -6.54 11.42
C THR A 138 5.45 -7.33 11.29
N TYR A 139 4.39 -6.71 10.80
CA TYR A 139 3.11 -7.38 10.56
C TYR A 139 3.23 -8.53 9.55
N ALA A 140 3.89 -8.30 8.42
CA ALA A 140 4.13 -9.32 7.40
C ALA A 140 4.92 -10.53 7.94
N LEU A 141 5.99 -10.29 8.70
CA LEU A 141 6.79 -11.34 9.32
C LEU A 141 5.98 -12.15 10.35
N TRP A 142 5.10 -11.50 11.11
CA TRP A 142 4.17 -12.18 12.02
C TRP A 142 3.20 -13.11 11.25
N LEU A 143 2.65 -12.64 10.13
CA LEU A 143 1.77 -13.43 9.26
C LEU A 143 2.51 -14.65 8.67
N MET A 144 3.70 -14.45 8.12
CA MET A 144 4.54 -15.53 7.57
C MET A 144 4.87 -16.60 8.61
N LYS A 145 5.21 -16.21 9.85
CA LYS A 145 5.49 -17.15 10.94
C LYS A 145 4.29 -18.05 11.26
N ARG A 146 3.08 -17.61 10.91
CA ARG A 146 1.81 -18.35 11.09
C ARG A 146 1.39 -19.13 9.84
N GLY A 147 2.21 -19.13 8.79
CA GLY A 147 1.98 -19.92 7.59
C GLY A 147 1.22 -19.20 6.47
N GLU A 148 1.04 -17.87 6.56
CA GLU A 148 0.48 -17.11 5.44
C GLU A 148 1.42 -17.15 4.24
N ASP A 149 0.85 -17.42 3.06
CA ASP A 149 1.61 -17.45 1.81
C ASP A 149 1.79 -16.03 1.25
N PHE A 150 3.04 -15.71 0.95
CA PHE A 150 3.44 -14.44 0.33
C PHE A 150 3.77 -14.61 -1.15
N SER A 151 3.10 -15.55 -1.82
CA SER A 151 3.13 -15.66 -3.28
C SER A 151 1.98 -14.89 -3.94
N TYR A 152 2.23 -14.32 -5.12
CA TYR A 152 1.19 -13.74 -5.96
C TYR A 152 1.57 -13.82 -7.44
N GLY A 153 0.69 -14.37 -8.27
CA GLY A 153 0.91 -14.45 -9.71
C GLY A 153 2.18 -15.22 -10.11
N GLY A 154 2.60 -16.21 -9.30
CA GLY A 154 3.84 -16.97 -9.51
C GLY A 154 5.12 -16.29 -9.01
N HIS A 155 5.01 -15.15 -8.34
CA HIS A 155 6.13 -14.42 -7.75
C HIS A 155 6.11 -14.51 -6.22
N ASP A 156 7.28 -14.73 -5.62
CA ASP A 156 7.47 -14.54 -4.19
C ASP A 156 7.51 -13.04 -3.88
N LEU A 157 6.68 -12.59 -2.95
CA LEU A 157 6.62 -11.23 -2.42
C LEU A 157 7.33 -11.10 -1.06
N SER A 158 7.74 -12.21 -0.45
CA SER A 158 8.33 -12.24 0.89
C SER A 158 9.69 -11.53 0.96
N TRP A 159 10.42 -11.47 -0.17
CA TRP A 159 11.74 -10.82 -0.27
C TRP A 159 11.73 -9.40 0.29
N LEU A 160 10.64 -8.66 0.11
CA LEU A 160 10.49 -7.29 0.58
C LEU A 160 10.64 -7.20 2.11
N PHE A 161 10.17 -8.23 2.81
CA PHE A 161 10.08 -8.26 4.26
C PHE A 161 11.24 -9.02 4.92
N THR A 162 11.87 -9.94 4.19
CA THR A 162 12.92 -10.82 4.70
C THR A 162 14.34 -10.34 4.36
N GLY A 163 14.48 -9.21 3.66
CA GLY A 163 15.78 -8.70 3.20
C GLY A 163 16.32 -9.44 1.98
N GLY A 164 15.45 -10.14 1.25
CA GLY A 164 15.77 -10.71 -0.05
C GLY A 164 15.90 -9.62 -1.12
N ASN A 165 16.55 -9.96 -2.24
CA ASN A 165 16.59 -9.06 -3.38
C ASN A 165 15.23 -9.04 -4.10
N PRO A 166 14.81 -7.90 -4.67
CA PRO A 166 13.66 -7.89 -5.59
C PRO A 166 13.87 -8.91 -6.70
N PRO A 167 12.81 -9.61 -7.15
CA PRO A 167 12.91 -10.47 -8.30
C PRO A 167 13.43 -9.64 -9.48
N THR A 168 14.49 -10.13 -10.12
CA THR A 168 14.99 -9.57 -11.36
C THR A 168 13.89 -9.73 -12.41
N GLY A 169 13.22 -8.63 -12.75
CA GLY A 169 12.19 -8.58 -13.79
C GLY A 169 12.77 -8.71 -15.19
#